data_AF-K0WUP4-F1
#
_entry.id   AF-K0WUP4-F1
#
_cell.length_a   1.000
_cell.length_b   1.000
_cell.length_c   1.000
_cell.angle_alpha   90.00
_cell.angle_beta   90.00
_cell.angle_gamma   90.00
#
_symmetry.space_group_name_H-M   'P 1'
#
loop_
_entity.id
_entity.type
_entity.pdbx_description
1 polymer ?
#
loop_
_entity_poly.entity_id
_entity_poly.type
_entity_poly.pdbx_seq_one_letter_code
_entity_poly.pdbx_strand_id
1 'polypeptide(L)'
;MRKLSLFIILLGLLEPVSLRAQHVEPIAFGDFEHWVTREIKESALLGGKTKTVYAIAPTQYIKGNKAYRNMGGSPWASSNVMANVMGIVKTSNTVRPEKRQNGGTCACMETVIEDCRVLGMMNLHVLVSGSIFLGEVNEPIRSTSNPYGKMEMGIPFTKRPVRLIFDYKYKASPDDFRTESTGFSSRKQLAGRDSAEVYILLQHRWEDEDGNVYAHRVGTGRERYVKSTPDWVNGHSVPIHYGDITDKPFYKSYMGLIPEDKSYYCRNSKGDMVPVVEVGWGEADEPVTHMLVMASATCGTAYIGGLGNTFWIDNIALGY
;
A
#
# COMPACT_ATOMS: atom_id res chain seq x y z
N MET A 1 37.24 -74.77 9.35
CA MET A 1 35.91 -74.38 9.87
C MET A 1 36.02 -72.94 10.38
N ARG A 2 35.82 -71.93 9.51
CA ARG A 2 34.57 -71.17 9.26
C ARG A 2 34.06 -70.38 10.48
N LYS A 3 34.08 -69.05 10.35
CA LYS A 3 33.25 -67.96 10.95
C LYS A 3 34.20 -66.76 11.19
N LEU A 4 34.39 -65.80 10.27
CA LEU A 4 33.46 -64.77 9.76
C LEU A 4 32.66 -64.05 10.85
N SER A 5 32.66 -62.72 10.77
CA SER A 5 31.87 -61.70 11.51
C SER A 5 32.69 -60.96 12.58
N LEU A 6 32.70 -59.63 12.68
CA LEU A 6 31.73 -58.63 12.22
C LEU A 6 32.41 -57.25 12.22
N PHE A 7 32.56 -56.62 11.04
CA PHE A 7 32.90 -55.20 10.90
C PHE A 7 31.55 -54.48 10.77
N ILE A 8 30.99 -53.93 11.86
CA ILE A 8 29.79 -53.10 11.78
C ILE A 8 30.26 -51.67 11.54
N ILE A 9 30.09 -51.26 10.29
CA ILE A 9 30.10 -49.88 9.81
C ILE A 9 28.91 -49.16 10.49
N LEU A 10 29.21 -48.17 11.32
CA LEU A 10 28.22 -47.21 11.83
C LEU A 10 27.96 -46.15 10.75
N LEU A 11 27.21 -46.51 9.70
CA LEU A 11 26.59 -45.56 8.77
C LEU A 11 25.06 -45.74 8.83
N GLY A 12 24.37 -44.66 9.19
CA GLY A 12 22.90 -44.55 9.26
C GLY A 12 22.51 -44.00 10.64
N LEU A 13 21.92 -42.82 10.79
CA LEU A 13 20.94 -42.15 9.95
C LEU A 13 21.19 -40.63 9.97
N LEU A 14 21.60 -40.06 8.84
CA LEU A 14 21.31 -38.67 8.53
C LEU A 14 20.03 -38.71 7.70
N GLU A 15 18.89 -38.51 8.35
CA GLU A 15 17.65 -38.25 7.62
C GLU A 15 17.88 -36.98 6.77
N PRO A 16 17.59 -37.02 5.46
CA PRO A 16 17.65 -35.81 4.66
C PRO A 16 16.55 -34.88 5.18
N VAL A 17 16.95 -33.84 5.91
CA VAL A 17 16.10 -32.67 6.11
C VAL A 17 15.76 -32.17 4.71
N SER A 18 14.55 -32.47 4.24
CA SER A 18 14.01 -31.86 3.04
C SER A 18 13.93 -30.36 3.31
N LEU A 19 14.92 -29.61 2.84
CA LEU A 19 14.76 -28.18 2.57
C LEU A 19 13.68 -28.08 1.49
N ARG A 20 12.42 -27.97 1.90
CA ARG A 20 11.40 -27.45 0.99
C ARG A 20 11.79 -26.00 0.73
N ALA A 21 12.30 -25.74 -0.47
CA ALA A 21 12.50 -24.39 -0.96
C ALA A 21 11.17 -23.65 -0.84
N GLN A 22 11.19 -22.51 -0.17
CA GLN A 22 9.99 -21.71 -0.01
C GLN A 22 9.48 -21.27 -1.38
N HIS A 23 8.19 -21.45 -1.65
CA HIS A 23 7.62 -21.01 -2.92
C HIS A 23 7.36 -19.50 -2.83
N VAL A 24 7.98 -18.74 -3.73
CA VAL A 24 7.80 -17.28 -3.83
C VAL A 24 7.04 -16.96 -5.11
N GLU A 25 5.96 -16.22 -4.97
CA GLU A 25 5.08 -15.79 -6.06
C GLU A 25 5.07 -14.26 -6.13
N PRO A 26 5.67 -13.65 -7.17
CA PRO A 26 5.60 -12.20 -7.37
C PRO A 26 4.16 -11.72 -7.51
N ILE A 27 3.84 -10.58 -6.89
CA ILE A 27 2.60 -9.87 -7.21
C ILE A 27 2.80 -9.21 -8.58
N ALA A 28 1.84 -9.37 -9.49
CA ALA A 28 1.92 -8.77 -10.83
C ALA A 28 2.24 -7.26 -10.73
N PHE A 29 3.20 -6.79 -11.54
CA PHE A 29 3.72 -5.41 -11.53
C PHE A 29 4.34 -4.96 -10.19
N GLY A 30 4.60 -5.87 -9.25
CA GLY A 30 5.26 -5.60 -7.98
C GLY A 30 6.78 -5.44 -8.09
N ASP A 31 7.36 -5.65 -9.28
CA ASP A 31 8.74 -5.33 -9.65
C ASP A 31 8.90 -3.88 -10.14
N PHE A 32 7.79 -3.15 -10.29
CA PHE A 32 7.72 -1.74 -10.69
C PHE A 32 8.57 -1.35 -11.91
N GLU A 33 8.75 -2.23 -12.89
CA GLU A 33 9.44 -1.91 -14.15
C GLU A 33 8.54 -1.22 -15.18
N HIS A 34 7.22 -1.28 -14.97
CA HIS A 34 6.22 -0.80 -15.93
C HIS A 34 5.34 0.29 -15.33
N TRP A 35 5.26 1.41 -16.07
CA TRP A 35 4.55 2.60 -15.63
C TRP A 35 3.79 3.26 -16.76
N VAL A 36 2.57 3.67 -16.47
CA VAL A 36 1.82 4.63 -17.28
C VAL A 36 2.30 6.03 -16.89
N THR A 37 2.69 6.83 -17.88
CA THR A 37 3.07 8.24 -17.73
C THR A 37 1.96 9.11 -18.28
N ARG A 38 1.41 10.00 -17.46
CA ARG A 38 0.30 10.89 -17.80
C ARG A 38 0.77 12.34 -17.78
N GLU A 39 0.45 13.09 -18.83
CA GLU A 39 0.68 14.54 -18.89
C GLU A 39 -0.64 15.27 -18.68
N ILE A 40 -0.80 15.89 -17.50
CA ILE A 40 -2.04 16.55 -17.08
C ILE A 40 -1.79 18.05 -16.94
N LYS A 41 -2.63 18.87 -17.57
CA LYS A 41 -2.59 20.33 -17.46
C LYS A 41 -3.57 20.79 -16.38
N GLU A 42 -3.06 21.30 -15.27
CA GLU A 42 -3.88 21.88 -14.21
C GLU A 42 -4.62 23.13 -14.72
N SER A 43 -5.76 23.46 -14.10
CA SER A 43 -6.57 24.60 -14.54
C SER A 43 -5.79 25.92 -14.44
N ALA A 44 -6.09 26.87 -15.34
CA ALA A 44 -5.43 28.19 -15.37
C ALA A 44 -5.59 28.96 -14.04
N LEU A 45 -6.72 28.78 -13.35
CA LEU A 45 -6.97 29.32 -12.00
C LEU A 45 -5.94 28.85 -10.96
N LEU A 46 -5.28 27.72 -11.19
CA LEU A 46 -4.22 27.14 -10.35
C LEU A 46 -2.81 27.46 -10.86
N GLY A 47 -2.69 28.35 -11.86
CA GLY A 47 -1.44 28.68 -12.54
C GLY A 47 -1.18 27.86 -13.81
N GLY A 48 -2.07 26.95 -14.21
CA GLY A 48 -2.02 26.33 -15.54
C GLY A 48 -0.86 25.37 -15.81
N LYS A 49 -0.21 24.87 -14.75
CA LYS A 49 0.99 24.03 -14.86
C LYS A 49 0.67 22.67 -15.46
N THR A 50 1.54 22.19 -16.34
CA THR A 50 1.54 20.80 -16.79
C THR A 50 2.34 19.96 -15.79
N LYS A 51 1.75 18.88 -15.28
CA LYS A 51 2.39 17.92 -14.37
C LYS A 51 2.45 16.54 -15.01
N THR A 52 3.55 15.84 -14.73
CA THR A 52 3.69 14.41 -15.02
C THR A 52 3.17 13.60 -13.83
N VAL A 53 2.35 12.60 -14.11
CA VAL A 53 1.69 11.76 -13.11
C VAL A 53 1.83 10.31 -13.52
N TYR A 54 2.14 9.43 -12.56
CA TYR A 54 2.45 8.03 -12.84
C TYR A 54 1.39 7.08 -12.27
N ALA A 55 1.19 5.95 -12.96
CA ALA A 55 0.44 4.80 -12.45
C ALA A 55 1.21 3.50 -12.73
N ILE A 56 1.10 2.51 -11.85
CA ILE A 56 1.76 1.20 -12.00
C ILE A 56 0.88 0.33 -12.88
N ALA A 57 1.28 0.12 -14.13
CA ALA A 57 0.50 -0.54 -15.17
C ALA A 57 1.35 -0.75 -16.43
N PRO A 58 0.88 -1.50 -17.44
CA PRO A 58 1.59 -1.65 -18.71
C PRO A 58 2.09 -0.30 -19.25
N THR A 59 3.35 -0.26 -19.69
CA THR A 59 4.02 0.98 -20.08
C THR A 59 3.24 1.70 -21.18
N GLN A 60 2.79 2.91 -20.88
CA GLN A 60 2.02 3.74 -21.81
C GLN A 60 2.22 5.23 -21.53
N TYR A 61 2.07 6.06 -22.56
CA TYR A 61 1.99 7.50 -22.42
C TYR A 61 0.57 8.01 -22.72
N ILE A 62 0.02 8.82 -21.83
CA ILE A 62 -1.33 9.39 -21.96
C ILE A 62 -1.22 10.91 -21.87
N LYS A 63 -1.61 11.59 -22.94
CA LYS A 63 -1.70 13.06 -22.96
C LYS A 63 -3.11 13.55 -22.71
N GLY A 64 -3.20 14.62 -21.91
CA GLY A 64 -4.43 15.37 -21.64
C GLY A 64 -5.09 14.98 -20.32
N ASN A 65 -6.09 15.77 -19.94
CA ASN A 65 -6.80 15.65 -18.66
C ASN A 65 -7.82 14.51 -18.68
N LYS A 66 -7.34 13.30 -18.96
CA LYS A 66 -8.15 12.08 -18.99
C LYS A 66 -8.12 11.44 -17.60
N ALA A 67 -9.32 11.15 -17.08
CA ALA A 67 -9.45 10.34 -15.88
C ALA A 67 -8.82 8.97 -16.13
N TYR A 68 -8.01 8.50 -15.19
CA TYR A 68 -7.38 7.20 -15.28
C TYR A 68 -8.20 6.15 -14.55
N ARG A 69 -8.43 5.04 -15.23
CA ARG A 69 -8.84 3.79 -14.60
C ARG A 69 -7.77 2.77 -14.92
N ASN A 70 -7.59 1.81 -14.02
CA ASN A 70 -6.71 0.68 -14.28
C ASN A 70 -7.05 0.06 -15.64
N MET A 71 -6.06 -0.02 -16.52
CA MET A 71 -6.22 -0.45 -17.92
C MET A 71 -6.18 -1.98 -18.09
N GLY A 72 -6.17 -2.72 -16.97
CA GLY A 72 -5.97 -4.16 -16.93
C GLY A 72 -4.49 -4.53 -16.78
N GLY A 73 -4.26 -5.74 -16.26
CA GLY A 73 -2.92 -6.32 -16.10
C GLY A 73 -2.25 -6.01 -14.76
N SER A 74 -2.37 -4.78 -14.24
CA SER A 74 -1.84 -4.41 -12.92
C SER A 74 -2.92 -4.45 -11.85
N PRO A 75 -2.66 -4.96 -10.64
CA PRO A 75 -3.58 -4.84 -9.51
C PRO A 75 -3.37 -3.55 -8.69
N TRP A 76 -2.42 -2.70 -9.08
CA TRP A 76 -1.99 -1.57 -8.27
C TRP A 76 -2.72 -0.26 -8.60
N ALA A 77 -3.09 0.45 -7.54
CA ALA A 77 -3.45 1.84 -7.53
C ALA A 77 -2.48 2.63 -6.64
N SER A 78 -2.59 3.96 -6.68
CA SER A 78 -1.73 4.85 -5.89
C SER A 78 -2.44 6.13 -5.50
N SER A 79 -1.79 6.91 -4.63
CA SER A 79 -2.23 8.27 -4.25
C SER A 79 -2.10 9.30 -5.38
N ASN A 80 -1.55 8.94 -6.53
CA ASN A 80 -1.51 9.80 -7.71
C ASN A 80 -2.87 9.85 -8.39
N VAL A 81 -3.59 10.95 -8.18
CA VAL A 81 -4.96 11.11 -8.68
C VAL A 81 -5.14 12.42 -9.41
N MET A 82 -5.99 12.39 -10.44
CA MET A 82 -6.57 13.61 -11.03
C MET A 82 -7.89 13.95 -10.36
N ALA A 83 -7.97 15.15 -9.79
CA ALA A 83 -9.21 15.75 -9.33
C ALA A 83 -9.79 16.68 -10.42
N ASN A 84 -11.12 16.69 -10.53
CA ASN A 84 -11.86 17.68 -11.30
C ASN A 84 -13.09 18.09 -10.48
N VAL A 85 -12.93 19.16 -9.71
CA VAL A 85 -13.97 19.70 -8.84
C VAL A 85 -14.51 20.96 -9.51
N MET A 86 -15.76 20.93 -9.96
CA MET A 86 -16.42 22.07 -10.62
C MET A 86 -15.63 22.64 -11.82
N GLY A 87 -14.97 21.77 -12.59
CA GLY A 87 -14.15 22.18 -13.75
C GLY A 87 -12.71 22.60 -13.41
N ILE A 88 -12.33 22.57 -12.13
CA ILE A 88 -10.97 22.87 -11.67
C ILE A 88 -10.18 21.56 -11.62
N VAL A 89 -9.26 21.38 -12.57
CA VAL A 89 -8.36 20.23 -12.66
C VAL A 89 -7.12 20.48 -11.83
N LYS A 90 -6.85 19.54 -10.91
CA LYS A 90 -5.65 19.49 -10.07
C LYS A 90 -5.16 18.05 -10.04
N THR A 91 -3.84 17.84 -9.96
CA THR A 91 -3.30 16.50 -9.77
C THR A 91 -2.29 16.46 -8.63
N SER A 92 -2.16 15.29 -8.03
CA SER A 92 -1.06 14.96 -7.12
C SER A 92 -0.07 14.03 -7.82
N ASN A 93 1.22 14.20 -7.52
CA ASN A 93 2.27 13.26 -7.92
C ASN A 93 3.20 13.01 -6.73
N THR A 94 2.79 12.09 -5.87
CA THR A 94 3.53 11.68 -4.67
C THR A 94 4.12 10.27 -4.79
N VAL A 95 3.81 9.58 -5.90
CA VAL A 95 4.39 8.29 -6.29
C VAL A 95 5.04 8.42 -7.65
N ARG A 96 6.25 7.91 -7.84
CA ARG A 96 6.96 8.01 -9.11
C ARG A 96 7.95 6.85 -9.29
N PRO A 97 8.24 6.45 -10.53
CA PRO A 97 9.37 5.57 -10.80
C PRO A 97 10.68 6.24 -10.39
N GLU A 98 11.59 5.48 -9.79
CA GLU A 98 12.98 5.91 -9.56
C GLU A 98 13.94 4.79 -9.93
N LYS A 99 15.05 5.12 -10.59
CA LYS A 99 16.08 4.13 -10.94
C LYS A 99 16.86 3.71 -9.70
N ARG A 100 17.03 2.41 -9.51
CA ARG A 100 17.94 1.88 -8.49
C ARG A 100 19.38 2.03 -8.97
N GLN A 101 20.31 2.20 -8.02
CA GLN A 101 21.74 2.37 -8.34
C GLN A 101 22.32 1.20 -9.15
N ASN A 102 21.85 -0.02 -8.86
CA ASN A 102 22.34 -1.25 -9.50
C ASN A 102 21.52 -1.64 -10.76
N GLY A 103 20.68 -0.75 -11.28
CA GLY A 103 19.75 -1.02 -12.37
C GLY A 103 18.35 -1.43 -11.90
N GLY A 104 17.39 -1.36 -12.81
CA GLY A 104 15.97 -1.54 -12.50
C GLY A 104 15.26 -0.25 -12.03
N THR A 105 13.96 -0.36 -11.81
CA THR A 105 13.04 0.74 -11.49
C THR A 105 12.22 0.36 -10.28
N CYS A 106 12.18 1.22 -9.26
CA CYS A 106 11.37 1.01 -8.06
C CYS A 106 10.25 2.06 -7.96
N ALA A 107 9.29 1.80 -7.08
CA ALA A 107 8.31 2.81 -6.68
C ALA A 107 8.90 3.69 -5.56
N CYS A 108 8.89 5.00 -5.77
CA CYS A 108 9.27 6.00 -4.78
C CYS A 108 8.03 6.79 -4.34
N MET A 109 7.79 6.83 -3.03
CA MET A 109 6.68 7.51 -2.38
C MET A 109 7.20 8.61 -1.45
N GLU A 110 6.66 9.81 -1.56
CA GLU A 110 7.12 10.97 -0.80
C GLU A 110 5.98 11.64 -0.01
N THR A 111 6.31 12.20 1.15
CA THR A 111 5.40 13.08 1.91
C THR A 111 5.82 14.53 1.71
N VAL A 112 4.96 15.30 1.04
CA VAL A 112 5.24 16.68 0.60
C VAL A 112 4.08 17.62 0.90
N ILE A 113 4.34 18.93 0.83
CA ILE A 113 3.28 19.93 0.72
C ILE A 113 2.97 20.17 -0.75
N GLU A 114 1.72 19.93 -1.14
CA GLU A 114 1.15 20.39 -2.40
C GLU A 114 0.62 21.81 -2.23
N ASP A 115 1.23 22.75 -2.95
CA ASP A 115 0.76 24.13 -3.03
C ASP A 115 -0.33 24.24 -4.09
N CYS A 116 -1.52 24.66 -3.67
CA CYS A 116 -2.61 25.03 -4.56
C CYS A 116 -2.84 26.54 -4.44
N ARG A 117 -2.36 27.29 -5.44
CA ARG A 117 -2.53 28.73 -5.52
C ARG A 117 -3.70 29.04 -6.41
N VAL A 118 -4.82 29.42 -5.82
CA VAL A 118 -5.99 29.85 -6.59
C VAL A 118 -5.86 31.35 -6.85
N LEU A 119 -5.76 31.77 -8.11
CA LEU A 119 -5.62 33.17 -8.49
C LEU A 119 -6.78 34.01 -7.92
N GLY A 120 -6.46 35.04 -7.12
CA GLY A 120 -7.44 35.92 -6.47
C GLY A 120 -8.07 35.36 -5.19
N MET A 121 -7.63 34.20 -4.71
CA MET A 121 -8.08 33.57 -3.45
C MET A 121 -6.87 33.18 -2.57
N MET A 122 -7.15 32.58 -1.41
CA MET A 122 -6.12 32.12 -0.47
C MET A 122 -5.26 30.98 -1.04
N ASN A 123 -3.97 30.97 -0.68
CA ASN A 123 -3.08 29.85 -0.98
C ASN A 123 -3.39 28.68 -0.04
N LEU A 124 -3.68 27.50 -0.62
CA LEU A 124 -3.92 26.28 0.15
C LEU A 124 -2.63 25.45 0.16
N HIS A 125 -2.20 25.06 1.35
CA HIS A 125 -1.08 24.15 1.57
C HIS A 125 -1.61 22.83 2.09
N VAL A 126 -1.51 21.77 1.31
CA VAL A 126 -2.05 20.46 1.71
C VAL A 126 -0.90 19.48 1.85
N LEU A 127 -0.80 18.79 2.99
CA LEU A 127 0.13 17.68 3.13
C LEU A 127 -0.45 16.48 2.41
N VAL A 128 0.34 15.91 1.51
CA VAL A 128 -0.02 14.71 0.75
C VAL A 128 1.13 13.71 0.86
N SER A 129 0.77 12.45 1.11
CA SER A 129 1.73 11.36 1.24
C SER A 129 1.52 10.34 0.14
N GLY A 130 2.64 9.86 -0.41
CA GLY A 130 2.68 8.80 -1.39
C GLY A 130 2.26 7.46 -0.80
N SER A 131 1.36 6.77 -1.48
CA SER A 131 1.02 5.37 -1.20
C SER A 131 0.72 4.60 -2.48
N ILE A 132 1.04 3.31 -2.45
CA ILE A 132 0.62 2.31 -3.44
C ILE A 132 -0.18 1.24 -2.73
N PHE A 133 -1.19 0.69 -3.41
CA PHE A 133 -2.05 -0.31 -2.82
C PHE A 133 -2.70 -1.19 -3.89
N LEU A 134 -3.14 -2.38 -3.50
CA LEU A 134 -3.96 -3.23 -4.35
C LEU A 134 -5.39 -2.70 -4.41
N GLY A 135 -5.91 -2.46 -5.62
CA GLY A 135 -7.25 -1.94 -5.83
C GLY A 135 -7.31 -0.90 -6.95
N GLU A 136 -8.25 0.04 -6.84
CA GLU A 136 -8.53 1.06 -7.85
C GLU A 136 -8.88 2.41 -7.22
N VAL A 137 -8.66 3.50 -7.97
CA VAL A 137 -9.19 4.82 -7.63
C VAL A 137 -10.24 5.24 -8.67
N ASN A 138 -11.37 5.75 -8.18
CA ASN A 138 -12.43 6.33 -8.99
C ASN A 138 -12.08 7.75 -9.43
N GLU A 139 -11.27 7.88 -10.47
CA GLU A 139 -11.05 9.17 -11.11
C GLU A 139 -12.20 9.61 -12.05
N PRO A 140 -12.41 10.92 -12.24
CA PRO A 140 -11.74 12.00 -11.51
C PRO A 140 -12.30 12.14 -10.09
N ILE A 141 -11.45 12.57 -9.17
CA ILE A 141 -11.93 12.94 -7.82
C ILE A 141 -12.79 14.19 -7.94
N ARG A 142 -14.08 14.07 -7.59
CA ARG A 142 -15.08 15.16 -7.73
C ARG A 142 -15.34 15.93 -6.45
N SER A 143 -14.88 15.44 -5.30
CA SER A 143 -15.02 16.08 -3.99
C SER A 143 -13.85 15.68 -3.08
N THR A 144 -13.53 16.53 -2.10
CA THR A 144 -12.54 16.24 -1.05
C THR A 144 -13.14 15.51 0.15
N SER A 145 -14.47 15.43 0.23
CA SER A 145 -15.19 14.67 1.25
C SER A 145 -15.12 13.15 0.99
N ASN A 146 -15.04 12.39 2.09
CA ASN A 146 -14.93 10.92 2.08
C ASN A 146 -13.87 10.38 1.10
N PRO A 147 -12.58 10.64 1.34
CA PRO A 147 -11.51 10.22 0.43
C PRO A 147 -11.45 8.70 0.27
N TYR A 148 -11.71 7.92 1.32
CA TYR A 148 -11.73 6.45 1.25
C TYR A 148 -12.86 5.93 0.36
N GLY A 149 -14.03 6.60 0.33
CA GLY A 149 -15.11 6.26 -0.59
C GLY A 149 -14.81 6.50 -2.08
N LYS A 150 -13.64 7.04 -2.42
CA LYS A 150 -13.19 7.22 -3.82
C LYS A 150 -12.21 6.14 -4.28
N MET A 151 -11.84 5.20 -3.41
CA MET A 151 -10.90 4.14 -3.73
C MET A 151 -11.46 2.78 -3.30
N GLU A 152 -11.26 1.78 -4.14
CA GLU A 152 -11.47 0.38 -3.80
C GLU A 152 -10.16 -0.18 -3.27
N MET A 153 -10.19 -0.84 -2.12
CA MET A 153 -9.02 -1.45 -1.51
C MET A 153 -9.14 -2.96 -1.40
N GLY A 154 -8.11 -3.62 -1.86
CA GLY A 154 -7.98 -5.07 -1.93
C GLY A 154 -8.46 -5.64 -3.26
N ILE A 155 -8.01 -6.86 -3.51
CA ILE A 155 -8.37 -7.65 -4.69
C ILE A 155 -8.93 -9.01 -4.26
N PRO A 156 -9.78 -9.65 -5.08
CA PRO A 156 -10.16 -11.04 -4.87
C PRO A 156 -8.92 -11.94 -4.77
N PHE A 157 -8.89 -12.80 -3.76
CA PHE A 157 -7.73 -13.64 -3.46
C PHE A 157 -8.12 -14.80 -2.55
N THR A 158 -7.65 -16.00 -2.86
CA THR A 158 -8.05 -17.23 -2.14
C THR A 158 -6.89 -18.06 -1.61
N LYS A 159 -5.64 -17.66 -1.86
CA LYS A 159 -4.46 -18.38 -1.37
C LYS A 159 -4.15 -18.01 0.09
N ARG A 160 -3.17 -18.71 0.69
CA ARG A 160 -2.75 -18.51 2.09
C ARG A 160 -1.24 -18.34 2.22
N PRO A 161 -0.69 -17.17 1.87
CA PRO A 161 0.74 -16.91 2.05
C PRO A 161 1.10 -16.82 3.54
N VAL A 162 2.36 -17.13 3.87
CA VAL A 162 2.88 -17.04 5.24
C VAL A 162 3.72 -15.78 5.46
N ARG A 163 4.07 -15.05 4.38
CA ARG A 163 4.83 -13.79 4.44
C ARG A 163 4.63 -12.92 3.20
N LEU A 164 4.75 -11.62 3.38
CA LEU A 164 4.94 -10.63 2.31
C LEU A 164 6.43 -10.31 2.22
N ILE A 165 7.00 -10.41 1.01
CA ILE A 165 8.42 -10.21 0.73
C ILE A 165 8.57 -8.98 -0.16
N PHE A 166 9.56 -8.13 0.11
CA PHE A 166 9.88 -6.97 -0.71
C PHE A 166 11.28 -6.42 -0.41
N ASP A 167 11.81 -5.62 -1.34
CA ASP A 167 12.96 -4.78 -1.09
C ASP A 167 12.48 -3.39 -0.68
N TYR A 168 13.15 -2.73 0.26
CA TYR A 168 12.82 -1.34 0.59
C TYR A 168 14.03 -0.50 0.94
N LYS A 169 13.87 0.81 0.80
CA LYS A 169 14.73 1.83 1.40
C LYS A 169 13.83 2.87 2.04
N TYR A 170 14.23 3.41 3.18
CA TYR A 170 13.45 4.46 3.83
C TYR A 170 14.33 5.62 4.25
N LYS A 171 13.84 6.83 4.03
CA LYS A 171 14.38 8.06 4.58
C LYS A 171 13.30 8.65 5.46
N ALA A 172 13.53 8.61 6.77
CA ALA A 172 12.66 9.26 7.73
C ALA A 172 12.81 10.78 7.65
N SER A 173 11.74 11.49 7.97
CA SER A 173 11.74 12.92 8.23
C SER A 173 12.83 13.26 9.25
N PRO A 174 13.56 14.38 9.07
CA PRO A 174 14.50 14.84 10.09
C PRO A 174 13.77 15.18 11.40
N ASP A 175 12.50 15.57 11.32
CA ASP A 175 11.70 16.07 12.43
C ASP A 175 11.19 14.95 13.35
N ASP A 176 11.04 15.27 14.62
CA ASP A 176 10.43 14.41 15.66
C ASP A 176 8.93 14.70 15.88
N PHE A 177 8.35 15.53 15.02
CA PHE A 177 6.93 15.86 14.99
C PHE A 177 6.31 15.49 13.62
N ARG A 178 4.98 15.41 13.59
CA ARG A 178 4.18 15.31 12.38
C ARG A 178 3.62 16.67 12.02
N THR A 179 3.52 16.96 10.73
CA THR A 179 2.83 18.15 10.24
C THR A 179 1.38 17.79 9.93
N GLU A 180 0.43 18.63 10.34
CA GLU A 180 -0.96 18.63 9.86
C GLU A 180 -1.16 19.83 8.93
N SER A 181 -1.63 19.58 7.71
CA SER A 181 -1.92 20.64 6.73
C SER A 181 -3.09 20.25 5.83
N THR A 182 -4.28 20.73 6.16
CA THR A 182 -5.53 20.42 5.44
C THR A 182 -5.81 21.38 4.26
N GLY A 183 -5.04 22.45 4.13
CA GLY A 183 -5.23 23.53 3.16
C GLY A 183 -6.06 24.70 3.69
N PHE A 184 -7.04 24.45 4.55
CA PHE A 184 -7.99 25.47 5.03
C PHE A 184 -7.58 26.18 6.32
N SER A 185 -6.59 25.63 7.03
CA SER A 185 -6.04 26.21 8.25
C SER A 185 -4.53 26.39 8.13
N SER A 186 -3.96 27.15 9.06
CA SER A 186 -2.51 27.15 9.25
C SER A 186 -2.00 25.73 9.53
N ARG A 187 -0.74 25.50 9.15
CA ARG A 187 -0.04 24.25 9.45
C ARG A 187 0.10 24.09 10.95
N LYS A 188 -0.11 22.87 11.45
CA LYS A 188 0.10 22.54 12.86
C LYS A 188 1.19 21.49 12.98
N GLN A 189 1.91 21.55 14.09
CA GLN A 189 2.84 20.51 14.50
C GLN A 189 2.15 19.63 15.54
N LEU A 190 2.19 18.32 15.31
CA LEU A 190 1.66 17.30 16.21
C LEU A 190 2.84 16.53 16.78
N ALA A 191 2.88 16.36 18.10
CA ALA A 191 3.96 15.65 18.76
C ALA A 191 4.12 14.21 18.24
N GLY A 192 5.36 13.72 18.22
CA GLY A 192 5.69 12.35 17.83
C GLY A 192 6.05 12.21 16.36
N ARG A 193 7.09 11.42 16.11
CA ARG A 193 7.68 11.13 14.81
C ARG A 193 6.74 10.27 13.96
N ASP A 194 6.74 10.52 12.66
CA ASP A 194 6.03 9.71 11.68
C ASP A 194 6.79 8.44 11.29
N SER A 195 6.12 7.50 10.63
CA SER A 195 6.74 6.32 10.04
C SER A 195 6.10 5.97 8.71
N ALA A 196 6.88 5.39 7.80
CA ALA A 196 6.30 4.64 6.69
C ALA A 196 5.61 3.36 7.20
N GLU A 197 4.71 2.80 6.40
CA GLU A 197 3.95 1.60 6.75
C GLU A 197 3.83 0.68 5.54
N VAL A 198 4.00 -0.63 5.78
CA VAL A 198 3.67 -1.67 4.83
C VAL A 198 2.79 -2.70 5.52
N TYR A 199 1.73 -3.13 4.84
CA TYR A 199 0.89 -4.21 5.35
C TYR A 199 0.40 -5.13 4.24
N ILE A 200 0.07 -6.35 4.66
CA ILE A 200 -0.81 -7.31 4.00
C ILE A 200 -1.92 -7.70 4.98
N LEU A 201 -3.17 -7.56 4.55
CA LEU A 201 -4.36 -7.97 5.30
C LEU A 201 -5.15 -8.97 4.47
N LEU A 202 -5.48 -10.12 5.06
CA LEU A 202 -6.31 -11.14 4.45
C LEU A 202 -7.69 -11.10 5.10
N GLN A 203 -8.72 -11.03 4.28
CA GLN A 203 -10.11 -10.88 4.72
C GLN A 203 -10.99 -12.00 4.17
N HIS A 204 -11.93 -12.44 5.00
CA HIS A 204 -13.14 -13.13 4.56
C HIS A 204 -14.25 -12.10 4.47
N ARG A 205 -14.71 -11.76 3.26
CA ARG A 205 -15.76 -10.76 3.03
C ARG A 205 -17.06 -11.45 2.65
N TRP A 206 -18.18 -10.86 3.08
CA TRP A 206 -19.51 -11.20 2.62
C TRP A 206 -20.35 -9.93 2.46
N GLU A 207 -21.40 -10.05 1.66
CA GLU A 207 -22.38 -8.99 1.40
C GLU A 207 -23.74 -9.44 1.92
N ASP A 208 -24.47 -8.57 2.60
CA ASP A 208 -25.85 -8.83 3.02
C ASP A 208 -26.86 -8.49 1.90
N GLU A 209 -28.16 -8.72 2.15
CA GLU A 209 -29.22 -8.46 1.16
C GLU A 209 -29.37 -6.96 0.81
N ASP A 210 -29.00 -6.08 1.74
CA ASP A 210 -29.03 -4.63 1.58
C ASP A 210 -27.83 -4.12 0.77
N GLY A 211 -26.79 -4.93 0.59
CA GLY A 211 -25.58 -4.59 -0.13
C GLY A 211 -24.50 -3.97 0.74
N ASN A 212 -24.60 -4.12 2.07
CA ASN A 212 -23.52 -3.79 3.00
C ASN A 212 -22.47 -4.89 2.97
N VAL A 213 -21.20 -4.52 3.04
CA VAL A 213 -20.09 -5.47 2.99
C VAL A 213 -19.39 -5.53 4.34
N TYR A 214 -19.28 -6.74 4.86
CA TYR A 214 -18.62 -7.05 6.12
C TYR A 214 -17.39 -7.91 5.89
N ALA A 215 -16.50 -7.92 6.87
CA ALA A 215 -15.33 -8.76 6.84
C ALA A 215 -14.93 -9.30 8.21
N HIS A 216 -14.37 -10.50 8.22
CA HIS A 216 -13.46 -10.94 9.26
C HIS A 216 -12.01 -10.72 8.82
N ARG A 217 -11.15 -10.28 9.75
CA ARG A 217 -9.70 -10.28 9.53
C ARG A 217 -9.15 -11.68 9.76
N VAL A 218 -8.79 -12.37 8.68
CA VAL A 218 -8.27 -13.76 8.71
C VAL A 218 -6.76 -13.78 8.92
N GLY A 219 -6.02 -12.84 8.34
CA GLY A 219 -4.57 -12.80 8.41
C GLY A 219 -4.00 -11.38 8.43
N THR A 220 -2.95 -11.17 9.21
CA THR A 220 -2.31 -9.85 9.39
C THR A 220 -0.80 -9.96 9.30
N GLY A 221 -0.21 -9.20 8.38
CA GLY A 221 1.20 -8.81 8.40
C GLY A 221 1.29 -7.29 8.27
N ARG A 222 1.88 -6.59 9.23
CA ARG A 222 1.91 -5.11 9.23
C ARG A 222 3.13 -4.60 9.99
N GLU A 223 3.88 -3.70 9.38
CA GLU A 223 5.07 -3.10 9.96
C GLU A 223 5.13 -1.59 9.72
N ARG A 224 5.82 -0.90 10.63
CA ARG A 224 6.10 0.53 10.54
C ARG A 224 7.59 0.81 10.59
N TYR A 225 8.05 1.72 9.73
CA TYR A 225 9.45 2.08 9.57
C TYR A 225 9.68 3.49 10.10
N VAL A 226 10.38 3.59 11.24
CA VAL A 226 10.61 4.88 11.94
C VAL A 226 12.02 5.44 11.73
N LYS A 227 12.96 4.63 11.25
CA LYS A 227 14.38 5.00 11.07
C LYS A 227 14.78 4.88 9.61
N SER A 228 15.57 5.85 9.14
CA SER A 228 16.18 5.77 7.82
C SER A 228 17.04 4.51 7.71
N THR A 229 17.00 3.87 6.54
CA THR A 229 17.96 2.83 6.17
C THR A 229 19.16 3.48 5.47
N PRO A 230 20.39 3.01 5.73
CA PRO A 230 21.57 3.55 5.04
C PRO A 230 21.58 3.18 3.55
N ASP A 231 20.99 2.04 3.19
CA ASP A 231 20.84 1.54 1.82
C ASP A 231 19.57 0.67 1.71
N TRP A 232 19.38 0.00 0.57
CA TRP A 232 18.35 -1.00 0.34
C TRP A 232 18.47 -2.20 1.30
N VAL A 233 17.34 -2.54 1.90
CA VAL A 233 17.13 -3.81 2.60
C VAL A 233 16.42 -4.73 1.61
N ASN A 234 17.13 -5.73 1.08
CA ASN A 234 16.59 -6.64 0.08
C ASN A 234 16.00 -7.90 0.72
N GLY A 235 14.91 -8.41 0.15
CA GLY A 235 14.23 -9.62 0.63
C GLY A 235 13.67 -9.49 2.05
N HIS A 236 13.32 -8.27 2.46
CA HIS A 236 12.62 -8.04 3.73
C HIS A 236 11.33 -8.85 3.75
N SER A 237 11.04 -9.49 4.88
CA SER A 237 9.97 -10.47 4.98
C SER A 237 9.10 -10.18 6.19
N VAL A 238 7.87 -9.74 5.93
CA VAL A 238 6.85 -9.51 6.97
C VAL A 238 6.03 -10.79 7.16
N PRO A 239 6.08 -11.44 8.34
CA PRO A 239 5.27 -12.64 8.59
C PRO A 239 3.77 -12.32 8.59
N ILE A 240 2.98 -13.26 8.09
CA ILE A 240 1.51 -13.20 8.13
C ILE A 240 1.04 -14.11 9.25
N HIS A 241 0.35 -13.52 10.22
CA HIS A 241 -0.21 -14.22 11.35
C HIS A 241 -1.71 -14.41 11.14
N TYR A 242 -2.19 -15.64 11.23
CA TYR A 242 -3.59 -16.01 11.02
C TYR A 242 -4.37 -16.06 12.33
N GLY A 243 -5.62 -15.64 12.28
CA GLY A 243 -6.52 -15.54 13.43
C GLY A 243 -6.34 -14.28 14.28
N ASP A 244 -6.91 -14.29 15.48
CA ASP A 244 -6.74 -13.20 16.46
C ASP A 244 -5.31 -13.19 17.03
N ILE A 245 -4.63 -12.07 16.82
CA ILE A 245 -3.25 -11.84 17.26
C ILE A 245 -3.12 -10.91 18.47
N THR A 246 -4.24 -10.44 19.04
CA THR A 246 -4.24 -9.39 20.07
C THR A 246 -3.52 -9.79 21.35
N ASP A 247 -3.56 -11.08 21.71
CA ASP A 247 -2.87 -11.63 22.89
C ASP A 247 -1.41 -12.03 22.62
N LYS A 248 -0.88 -11.80 21.42
CA LYS A 248 0.48 -12.23 21.06
C LYS A 248 1.53 -11.19 21.50
N PRO A 249 2.73 -11.62 21.93
CA PRO A 249 3.75 -10.69 22.44
C PRO A 249 4.30 -9.70 21.39
N PHE A 250 4.24 -10.06 20.10
CA PHE A 250 4.66 -9.17 19.02
C PHE A 250 3.59 -8.14 18.63
N TYR A 251 2.35 -8.33 19.09
CA TYR A 251 1.23 -7.48 18.73
C TYR A 251 1.51 -6.02 19.06
N LYS A 252 1.14 -5.14 18.13
CA LYS A 252 1.13 -3.69 18.30
C LYS A 252 -0.28 -3.21 18.03
N SER A 253 -0.72 -2.17 18.72
CA SER A 253 -2.07 -1.62 18.57
C SER A 253 -2.43 -1.24 17.13
N TYR A 254 -1.44 -0.86 16.31
CA TYR A 254 -1.65 -0.58 14.90
C TYR A 254 -1.93 -1.83 14.06
N MET A 255 -1.72 -3.05 14.56
CA MET A 255 -2.03 -4.30 13.85
C MET A 255 -3.50 -4.72 13.99
N GLY A 256 -4.30 -4.00 14.79
CA GLY A 256 -5.70 -4.32 15.04
C GLY A 256 -6.61 -4.25 13.81
N LEU A 257 -7.89 -4.54 14.04
CA LEU A 257 -8.95 -4.35 13.05
C LEU A 257 -8.98 -2.91 12.55
N ILE A 258 -9.38 -2.73 11.30
CA ILE A 258 -9.65 -1.41 10.73
C ILE A 258 -10.95 -0.90 11.38
N PRO A 259 -10.90 0.22 12.13
CA PRO A 259 -12.10 0.82 12.71
C PRO A 259 -13.12 1.19 11.62
N GLU A 260 -14.41 1.09 11.94
CA GLU A 260 -15.51 1.36 11.00
C GLU A 260 -15.44 2.76 10.38
N ASP A 261 -15.07 3.78 11.16
CA ASP A 261 -14.90 5.17 10.69
C ASP A 261 -13.73 5.34 9.70
N LYS A 262 -12.89 4.31 9.56
CA LYS A 262 -11.73 4.24 8.67
C LYS A 262 -11.80 3.07 7.70
N SER A 263 -12.97 2.42 7.59
CA SER A 263 -13.18 1.34 6.64
C SER A 263 -12.80 1.77 5.23
N TYR A 264 -12.02 0.92 4.57
CA TYR A 264 -11.82 1.05 3.15
C TYR A 264 -13.06 0.56 2.40
N TYR A 265 -13.19 0.95 1.13
CA TYR A 265 -14.38 0.70 0.35
C TYR A 265 -14.15 -0.40 -0.69
N CYS A 266 -15.25 -0.96 -1.18
CA CYS A 266 -15.31 -1.80 -2.37
C CYS A 266 -16.63 -1.52 -3.11
N ARG A 267 -16.74 -1.98 -4.36
CA ARG A 267 -18.06 -2.07 -5.01
C ARG A 267 -18.79 -3.32 -4.56
N ASN A 268 -20.03 -3.13 -4.10
CA ASN A 268 -20.95 -4.23 -3.82
C ASN A 268 -21.56 -4.79 -5.12
N SER A 269 -22.40 -5.83 -4.99
CA SER A 269 -23.09 -6.47 -6.12
C SER A 269 -24.02 -5.54 -6.90
N LYS A 270 -24.45 -4.43 -6.30
CA LYS A 270 -25.29 -3.38 -6.90
C LYS A 270 -24.47 -2.30 -7.62
N GLY A 271 -23.14 -2.33 -7.51
CA GLY A 271 -22.21 -1.38 -8.11
C GLY A 271 -21.94 -0.14 -7.26
N ASP A 272 -22.48 -0.09 -6.04
CA ASP A 272 -22.31 1.02 -5.11
C ASP A 272 -20.99 0.89 -4.34
N MET A 273 -20.33 2.03 -4.11
CA MET A 273 -19.16 2.11 -3.24
C MET A 273 -19.61 2.08 -1.78
N VAL A 274 -19.35 0.97 -1.09
CA VAL A 274 -19.71 0.77 0.33
C VAL A 274 -18.46 0.47 1.17
N PRO A 275 -18.44 0.87 2.46
CA PRO A 275 -17.36 0.49 3.36
C PRO A 275 -17.35 -1.02 3.58
N VAL A 276 -16.15 -1.60 3.70
CA VAL A 276 -15.94 -2.96 4.20
C VAL A 276 -15.74 -2.86 5.70
N VAL A 277 -16.76 -3.28 6.46
CA VAL A 277 -16.74 -3.18 7.92
C VAL A 277 -16.12 -4.44 8.51
N GLU A 278 -14.96 -4.32 9.15
CA GLU A 278 -14.37 -5.45 9.88
C GLU A 278 -15.12 -5.65 11.20
N VAL A 279 -15.89 -6.74 11.31
CA VAL A 279 -16.75 -7.02 12.47
C VAL A 279 -16.08 -7.93 13.50
N GLY A 280 -14.91 -8.47 13.17
CA GLY A 280 -14.17 -9.36 14.06
C GLY A 280 -12.90 -9.94 13.44
N TRP A 281 -12.18 -10.69 14.26
CA TRP A 281 -11.13 -11.60 13.79
C TRP A 281 -11.77 -12.88 13.27
N GLY A 282 -11.24 -13.40 12.17
CA GLY A 282 -11.65 -14.69 11.65
C GLY A 282 -10.88 -15.82 12.31
N GLU A 283 -11.34 -17.05 12.10
CA GLU A 283 -10.58 -18.24 12.52
C GLU A 283 -9.29 -18.39 11.71
N ALA A 284 -8.27 -19.02 12.29
CA ALA A 284 -6.95 -19.15 11.65
C ALA A 284 -6.99 -19.96 10.33
N ASP A 285 -8.00 -20.80 10.14
CA ASP A 285 -8.26 -21.60 8.94
C ASP A 285 -9.46 -21.10 8.10
N GLU A 286 -10.12 -20.01 8.52
CA GLU A 286 -11.24 -19.41 7.80
C GLU A 286 -10.83 -19.06 6.36
N PRO A 287 -11.68 -19.34 5.34
CA PRO A 287 -11.31 -19.09 3.95
C PRO A 287 -10.95 -17.62 3.70
N VAL A 288 -9.88 -17.37 2.92
CA VAL A 288 -9.56 -16.01 2.46
C VAL A 288 -10.35 -15.74 1.19
N THR A 289 -10.93 -14.55 1.09
CA THR A 289 -11.66 -14.09 -0.10
C THR A 289 -11.00 -12.88 -0.75
N HIS A 290 -10.28 -12.08 0.04
CA HIS A 290 -9.68 -10.83 -0.40
C HIS A 290 -8.32 -10.61 0.26
N MET A 291 -7.43 -9.95 -0.48
CA MET A 291 -6.11 -9.53 -0.01
C MET A 291 -5.94 -8.03 -0.23
N LEU A 292 -5.54 -7.32 0.81
CA LEU A 292 -5.10 -5.93 0.74
C LEU A 292 -3.59 -5.93 0.93
N VAL A 293 -2.88 -5.20 0.07
CA VAL A 293 -1.48 -4.82 0.30
C VAL A 293 -1.38 -3.32 0.12
N MET A 294 -0.66 -2.65 1.00
CA MET A 294 -0.35 -1.23 0.90
C MET A 294 1.09 -0.98 1.33
N ALA A 295 1.75 -0.06 0.64
CA ALA A 295 2.95 0.61 1.11
C ALA A 295 2.72 2.13 1.10
N SER A 296 3.15 2.82 2.15
CA SER A 296 2.91 4.26 2.33
C SER A 296 4.10 4.94 2.99
N ALA A 297 4.42 6.16 2.55
CA ALA A 297 5.47 7.00 3.15
C ALA A 297 5.09 7.62 4.51
N THR A 298 3.84 7.46 4.94
CA THR A 298 3.31 7.89 6.25
C THR A 298 2.47 6.79 6.87
N CYS A 299 2.25 6.88 8.18
CA CYS A 299 1.33 6.04 8.91
C CYS A 299 0.25 6.94 9.55
N GLY A 300 -1.01 6.62 9.31
CA GLY A 300 -2.12 7.29 9.99
C GLY A 300 -3.06 8.05 9.06
N THR A 301 -3.46 9.24 9.52
CA THR A 301 -4.63 9.96 9.00
C THR A 301 -4.26 10.86 7.81
N ALA A 302 -5.21 11.04 6.88
CA ALA A 302 -5.07 12.01 5.81
C ALA A 302 -4.63 13.40 6.32
N TYR A 303 -3.82 14.09 5.52
CA TYR A 303 -3.28 15.44 5.81
C TYR A 303 -2.29 15.53 6.97
N ILE A 304 -1.93 14.40 7.60
CA ILE A 304 -0.96 14.32 8.68
C ILE A 304 0.22 13.42 8.24
N GLY A 305 1.44 13.89 8.42
CA GLY A 305 2.64 13.09 8.13
C GLY A 305 3.96 13.79 8.42
N GLY A 306 5.05 13.04 8.30
CA GLY A 306 6.42 13.53 8.41
C GLY A 306 6.87 14.11 7.08
N LEU A 307 7.00 15.44 7.01
CA LEU A 307 7.52 16.10 5.81
C LEU A 307 8.94 15.62 5.49
N GLY A 308 9.16 15.24 4.24
CA GLY A 308 10.45 14.71 3.79
C GLY A 308 10.64 13.21 4.06
N ASN A 309 9.62 12.50 4.57
CA ASN A 309 9.60 11.05 4.46
C ASN A 309 9.67 10.65 2.98
N THR A 310 10.56 9.71 2.67
CA THR A 310 10.63 9.06 1.36
C THR A 310 10.75 7.56 1.56
N PHE A 311 9.84 6.81 0.99
CA PHE A 311 9.83 5.35 1.04
C PHE A 311 9.97 4.79 -0.37
N TRP A 312 11.00 4.01 -0.60
CA TRP A 312 11.22 3.27 -1.84
C TRP A 312 10.90 1.80 -1.59
N ILE A 313 10.20 1.18 -2.52
CA ILE A 313 9.85 -0.25 -2.46
C ILE A 313 9.99 -0.90 -3.82
N ASP A 314 10.39 -2.16 -3.82
CA ASP A 314 10.61 -2.97 -5.01
C ASP A 314 10.34 -4.47 -4.76
N ASN A 315 10.17 -5.24 -5.83
CA ASN A 315 10.08 -6.71 -5.83
C ASN A 315 9.06 -7.30 -4.82
N ILE A 316 7.82 -6.81 -4.82
CA ILE A 316 6.78 -7.30 -3.91
C ILE A 316 6.29 -8.69 -4.33
N ALA A 317 6.39 -9.65 -3.40
CA ALA A 317 6.03 -11.05 -3.61
C ALA A 317 5.38 -11.67 -2.36
N LEU A 318 4.70 -12.80 -2.57
CA LEU A 318 4.12 -13.62 -1.53
C LEU A 318 4.96 -14.89 -1.33
N GLY A 319 5.26 -15.23 -0.08
CA GLY A 319 5.94 -16.50 0.26
C GLY A 319 4.97 -17.51 0.87
N TYR A 320 5.07 -18.77 0.46
CA TYR A 320 4.30 -19.91 0.94
C TYR A 320 5.20 -20.98 1.56
#